data_AF-A0A7R9CXX6-F1
#
_entry.id   AF-A0A7R9CXX6-F1
#
_cell.length_a   1.000
_cell.length_b   1.000
_cell.length_c   1.000
_cell.angle_alpha   90.00
_cell.angle_beta   90.00
_cell.angle_gamma   90.00
#
_symmetry.space_group_name_H-M   'P 1'
#
loop_
_entity.id
_entity.type
_entity.pdbx_description
1 polymer ?
#
loop_
_entity_poly.entity_id
_entity_poly.type
_entity_poly.pdbx_seq_one_letter_code
_entity_poly.pdbx_strand_id
1 'polypeptide(L)'
;MARPHPLLLALMTQEEAKARRPPPGAPTLWRETGLWLAKRSSITPAVSKLTDARDLKPEDVRTLIGLSKCKIRKSLFDGALMEAELALAQKPSDINASYCKAVALYEMGEFEDALIHFHRGDKKRKKPDIFEVGIQQTEETIEDCIGRNVGPVMADFYPIVKEMEDKRKLSLNKLREASEQERLPKKKGQGSLNKMSKMYLGGLHEDKVFLESFQKNPAIQSVNKKGAARILKLASTASDMLKQRQETLRTRRPLYALEYRAATLSTKMKAKKRQEKQAKVELIRSRAKKYVYQLEEIAAKRNLKIFIDAIEMAIENIEPWSANCLPNKNMYLDTIYNTVASFYMGQKTFNYDRMKVDEKTRVVRLYLDLPVTGNSALDIAFNLYNKAFRDYRKILKKIATQVKETSDPNKLTYLYHEMGYYYSILGKHEIARSMAKKSLSWAVETNNLEWKINALVLVAKSELKQGNKTEAKDAIVEAQQLATELDDEEVVEFLMKCFDILDKLDTEEEPIYSTGKEEEIIRLITDERLKVKAQDLFRRTRTLRVVK
;
A
#
# COMPACT_ATOMS: atom_id res chain seq x y z
N MET A 1 48.91 74.84 33.39
CA MET A 1 49.27 73.60 32.66
C MET A 1 47.98 72.87 32.32
N ALA A 2 47.57 72.89 31.05
CA ALA A 2 46.32 72.26 30.61
C ALA A 2 46.47 70.73 30.61
N ARG A 3 45.55 70.02 31.29
CA ARG A 3 45.51 68.56 31.25
C ARG A 3 45.15 68.11 29.83
N PRO A 4 45.89 67.17 29.22
CA PRO A 4 45.58 66.70 27.88
C PRO A 4 44.18 66.07 27.81
N HIS A 5 43.50 66.29 26.69
CA HIS A 5 42.14 65.81 26.44
C HIS A 5 42.08 64.28 26.59
N PRO A 6 41.03 63.70 27.23
CA PRO A 6 40.95 62.27 27.54
C PRO A 6 41.05 61.34 26.31
N LEU A 7 40.66 61.81 25.12
CA LEU A 7 40.87 61.08 23.86
C LEU A 7 42.35 60.97 23.47
N LEU A 8 43.16 61.97 23.80
CA LEU A 8 44.60 61.98 23.53
C LEU A 8 45.30 61.00 24.48
N LEU A 9 44.88 60.95 25.75
CA LEU A 9 45.31 59.93 26.72
C LEU A 9 44.92 58.52 26.27
N ALA A 10 43.71 58.32 25.74
CA ALA A 10 43.26 57.02 25.22
C ALA A 10 44.05 56.58 23.96
N LEU A 11 44.38 57.52 23.07
CA LEU A 11 45.23 57.25 21.89
C LEU A 11 46.68 56.95 22.28
N MET A 12 47.25 57.73 23.21
CA MET A 12 48.58 57.48 23.76
C MET A 12 48.67 56.11 24.44
N THR A 13 47.65 55.68 25.20
CA THR A 13 47.64 54.33 25.80
C THR A 13 47.53 53.19 24.78
N GLN A 14 46.89 53.39 23.62
CA GLN A 14 46.83 52.38 22.56
C GLN A 14 48.13 52.27 21.78
N GLU A 15 48.84 53.38 21.56
CA GLU A 15 50.16 53.39 20.93
C GLU A 15 51.26 52.90 21.88
N GLU A 16 51.20 53.28 23.16
CA GLU A 16 52.09 52.79 24.22
C GLU A 16 51.89 51.29 24.52
N ALA A 17 50.66 50.78 24.42
CA ALA A 17 50.37 49.34 24.56
C ALA A 17 50.91 48.50 23.39
N LYS A 18 51.01 49.08 22.19
CA LYS A 18 51.66 48.46 21.02
C LYS A 18 53.19 48.55 21.08
N ALA A 19 53.74 49.56 21.77
CA ALA A 19 55.18 49.79 21.89
C ALA A 19 55.87 49.01 23.03
N ARG A 20 55.11 48.44 23.98
CA ARG A 20 55.68 47.56 25.02
C ARG A 20 56.06 46.21 24.41
N ARG A 21 57.36 45.88 24.44
CA ARG A 21 57.82 44.53 24.10
C ARG A 21 57.02 43.52 24.94
N PRO A 22 56.34 42.54 24.32
CA PRO A 22 55.52 41.59 25.05
C PRO A 22 56.42 40.74 25.97
N PRO A 23 55.91 40.33 27.14
CA PRO A 23 56.71 39.59 28.12
C PRO A 23 57.30 38.30 27.52
N PRO A 24 58.45 37.80 28.00
CA PRO A 24 59.18 36.67 27.40
C PRO A 24 58.43 35.32 27.35
N GLY A 25 57.20 35.23 27.88
CA GLY A 25 56.29 34.08 27.73
C GLY A 25 55.01 34.37 26.93
N ALA A 26 54.86 35.58 26.38
CA ALA A 26 53.66 36.00 25.64
C ALA A 26 53.32 35.13 24.43
N PRO A 27 54.26 34.67 23.59
CA PRO A 27 53.92 33.82 22.44
C PRO A 27 53.27 32.50 22.87
N THR A 28 53.78 31.88 23.93
CA THR A 28 53.23 30.62 24.46
C THR A 28 51.87 30.84 25.09
N LEU A 29 51.68 31.93 25.84
CA LEU A 29 50.38 32.30 26.42
C LEU A 29 49.34 32.57 25.33
N TRP A 30 49.69 33.35 24.31
CA TRP A 30 48.80 33.66 23.19
C TRP A 30 48.45 32.43 22.35
N ARG A 31 49.40 31.50 22.18
CA ARG A 31 49.15 30.20 21.57
C ARG A 31 48.13 29.37 22.37
N GLU A 32 48.36 29.15 23.66
CA GLU A 32 47.45 28.33 24.47
C GLU A 32 46.07 28.99 24.61
N THR A 33 46.01 30.32 24.75
CA THR A 33 44.73 31.06 24.74
C THR A 33 44.01 30.95 23.40
N GLY A 34 44.72 31.06 22.27
CA GLY A 34 44.17 30.86 20.93
C GLY A 34 43.64 29.44 20.72
N LEU A 35 44.38 28.42 21.12
CA LEU A 35 43.94 27.02 21.08
C LEU A 35 42.74 26.77 21.99
N TRP A 36 42.70 27.37 23.18
CA TRP A 36 41.56 27.30 24.10
C TRP A 36 40.31 27.96 23.50
N LEU A 37 40.45 29.15 22.90
CA LEU A 37 39.36 29.84 22.19
C LEU A 37 38.84 29.01 21.01
N ALA A 38 39.74 28.35 20.27
CA ALA A 38 39.39 27.47 19.18
C ALA A 38 38.60 26.23 19.62
N LYS A 39 38.87 25.72 20.84
CA LYS A 39 38.08 24.63 21.46
C LYS A 39 36.67 25.09 21.85
N ARG A 40 36.49 26.37 22.22
CA ARG A 40 35.17 26.97 22.54
C ARG A 40 34.41 27.48 21.30
N SER A 41 34.81 27.09 20.10
CA SER A 41 34.23 27.54 18.82
C SER A 41 34.32 29.05 18.55
N SER A 42 35.11 29.79 19.34
CA SER A 42 35.38 31.22 19.12
C SER A 42 36.54 31.38 18.14
N ILE A 43 36.26 31.15 16.84
CA ILE A 43 37.31 31.03 15.81
C ILE A 43 37.93 32.39 15.45
N THR A 44 37.14 33.46 15.34
CA THR A 44 37.68 34.77 14.92
C THR A 44 38.66 35.37 15.95
N PRO A 45 38.41 35.32 17.27
CA PRO A 45 39.40 35.76 18.26
C PRO A 45 40.58 34.78 18.37
N ALA A 46 40.34 33.48 18.17
CA ALA A 46 41.41 32.47 18.17
C ALA A 46 42.43 32.73 17.05
N VAL A 47 41.96 33.02 15.83
CA VAL A 47 42.85 33.38 14.71
C VAL A 47 43.67 34.61 15.06
N SER A 48 43.07 35.66 15.61
CA SER A 48 43.81 36.86 16.03
C SER A 48 44.89 36.57 17.07
N LYS A 49 44.59 35.77 18.10
CA LYS A 49 45.58 35.43 19.14
C LYS A 49 46.69 34.52 18.62
N LEU A 50 46.38 33.64 17.68
CA LEU A 50 47.37 32.79 17.03
C LEU A 50 48.23 33.56 16.03
N THR A 51 47.69 34.57 15.32
CA THR A 51 48.49 35.45 14.47
C THR A 51 49.44 36.30 15.30
N ASP A 52 48.96 36.87 16.42
CA ASP A 52 49.81 37.62 17.35
C ASP A 52 50.97 36.72 17.87
N ALA A 53 50.67 35.45 18.17
CA ALA A 53 51.68 34.49 18.62
C ALA A 53 52.68 34.12 17.52
N ARG A 54 52.22 33.96 16.27
CA ARG A 54 53.03 33.67 15.08
C ARG A 54 53.97 34.83 14.77
N ASP A 55 53.47 36.06 14.85
CA ASP A 55 54.26 37.25 14.52
C ASP A 55 55.41 37.46 15.53
N LEU A 56 55.24 37.03 16.78
CA LEU A 56 56.33 37.00 17.78
C LEU A 56 57.27 35.80 17.63
N LYS A 57 56.77 34.64 17.20
CA LYS A 57 57.58 33.43 17.03
C LYS A 57 57.16 32.65 15.78
N PRO A 58 57.75 32.96 14.60
CA PRO A 58 57.32 32.39 13.33
C PRO A 58 57.67 30.89 13.17
N GLU A 59 58.67 30.40 13.91
CA GLU A 59 59.15 29.02 13.83
C GLU A 59 58.36 28.02 14.69
N ASP A 60 57.40 28.47 15.50
CA ASP A 60 56.64 27.57 16.38
C ASP A 60 55.61 26.75 15.60
N VAL A 61 56.01 25.53 15.24
CA VAL A 61 55.19 24.53 14.52
C VAL A 61 53.82 24.32 15.16
N ARG A 62 53.71 24.33 16.50
CA ARG A 62 52.42 24.12 17.18
C ARG A 62 51.46 25.30 16.95
N THR A 63 51.99 26.52 16.89
CA THR A 63 51.23 27.73 16.57
C THR A 63 50.77 27.70 15.11
N LEU A 64 51.66 27.35 14.18
CA LEU A 64 51.34 27.23 12.74
C LEU A 64 50.25 26.18 12.47
N ILE A 65 50.34 24.99 13.08
CA ILE A 65 49.31 23.94 12.98
C ILE A 65 47.99 24.42 13.56
N GLY A 66 48.01 25.04 14.74
CA GLY A 66 46.82 25.58 15.39
C GLY A 66 46.13 26.66 14.54
N LEU A 67 46.93 27.51 13.91
CA LEU A 67 46.49 28.60 13.06
C LEU A 67 45.91 28.06 11.74
N SER A 68 46.56 27.09 11.10
CA SER A 68 46.04 26.38 9.92
C SER A 68 44.66 25.76 10.20
N LYS A 69 44.51 25.03 11.32
CA LYS A 69 43.21 24.46 11.73
C LYS A 69 42.13 25.54 11.95
N CYS A 70 42.50 26.67 12.54
CA CYS A 70 41.56 27.77 12.77
C CYS A 70 41.17 28.48 11.46
N LYS A 71 42.12 28.65 10.53
CA LYS A 71 41.85 29.23 9.20
C LYS A 71 40.97 28.32 8.33
N ILE A 72 41.18 27.00 8.36
CA ILE A 72 40.28 26.01 7.71
C ILE A 72 38.84 26.20 8.23
N ARG A 73 38.66 26.27 9.55
CA ARG A 73 37.34 26.47 10.17
C ARG A 73 36.72 27.85 9.86
N LYS A 74 37.54 28.84 9.50
CA LYS A 74 37.10 30.19 9.09
C LYS A 74 36.87 30.29 7.56
N SER A 75 37.03 29.19 6.81
CA SER A 75 36.96 29.16 5.35
C SER A 75 38.05 29.98 4.63
N LEU A 76 39.22 30.15 5.26
CA LEU A 76 40.40 30.80 4.68
C LEU A 76 41.42 29.74 4.25
N PHE A 77 41.16 29.07 3.13
CA PHE A 77 41.88 27.85 2.76
C PHE A 77 43.32 28.09 2.27
N ASP A 78 43.55 29.06 1.38
CA ASP A 78 44.89 29.38 0.87
C ASP A 78 45.85 29.73 2.02
N GLY A 79 45.35 30.58 2.92
CA GLY A 79 46.10 30.98 4.11
C GLY A 79 46.29 29.84 5.10
N ALA A 80 45.49 28.78 5.07
CA ALA A 80 45.68 27.60 5.91
C ALA A 80 46.68 26.62 5.32
N LEU A 81 46.68 26.48 3.98
CA LEU A 81 47.64 25.68 3.23
C LEU A 81 49.06 26.22 3.44
N MET A 82 49.25 27.53 3.25
CA MET A 82 50.54 28.19 3.46
C MET A 82 51.12 27.92 4.86
N GLU A 83 50.28 27.98 5.90
CA GLU A 83 50.73 27.79 7.29
C GLU A 83 51.04 26.32 7.59
N ALA A 84 50.33 25.38 6.95
CA ALA A 84 50.64 23.96 7.02
C ALA A 84 51.95 23.62 6.31
N GLU A 85 52.24 24.27 5.18
CA GLU A 85 53.49 24.12 4.44
C GLU A 85 54.68 24.70 5.19
N LEU A 86 54.52 25.87 5.80
CA LEU A 86 55.53 26.45 6.70
C LEU A 86 55.80 25.52 7.89
N ALA A 87 54.77 24.93 8.49
CA ALA A 87 54.93 23.96 9.57
C ALA A 87 55.71 22.71 9.12
N LEU A 88 55.46 22.22 7.90
CA LEU A 88 56.17 21.09 7.30
C LEU A 88 57.61 21.45 6.90
N ALA A 89 57.86 22.69 6.46
CA ALA A 89 59.22 23.16 6.18
C ALA A 89 60.08 23.17 7.44
N GLN A 90 59.49 23.54 8.59
CA GLN A 90 60.16 23.49 9.89
C GLN A 90 60.31 22.06 10.43
N LYS A 91 59.27 21.22 10.28
CA LYS A 91 59.28 19.81 10.70
C LYS A 91 58.63 18.89 9.65
N PRO A 92 59.42 18.32 8.72
CA PRO A 92 58.89 17.48 7.63
C PRO A 92 58.21 16.17 8.08
N SER A 93 58.52 15.70 9.29
CA SER A 93 57.96 14.48 9.87
C SER A 93 56.68 14.71 10.68
N ASP A 94 56.21 15.96 10.82
CA ASP A 94 55.01 16.25 11.62
C ASP A 94 53.73 15.78 10.90
N ILE A 95 53.07 14.80 11.53
CA ILE A 95 51.86 14.17 11.02
C ILE A 95 50.67 15.13 11.03
N ASN A 96 50.57 16.01 12.05
CA ASN A 96 49.46 16.95 12.15
C ASN A 96 49.57 18.05 11.09
N ALA A 97 50.79 18.50 10.79
CA ALA A 97 51.00 19.47 9.71
C ALA A 97 50.66 18.86 8.34
N SER A 98 51.07 17.61 8.10
CA SER A 98 50.70 16.86 6.87
C SER A 98 49.19 16.68 6.74
N TYR A 99 48.50 16.39 7.85
CA TYR A 99 47.05 16.30 7.88
C TYR A 99 46.38 17.66 7.57
N CYS A 100 46.84 18.74 8.21
CA CYS A 100 46.31 20.08 7.92
C CYS A 100 46.48 20.49 6.45
N LYS A 101 47.61 20.12 5.82
CA LYS A 101 47.83 20.33 4.38
C LYS A 101 46.80 19.56 3.54
N ALA A 102 46.61 18.26 3.81
CA ALA A 102 45.64 17.45 3.07
C ALA A 102 44.21 17.98 3.21
N VAL A 103 43.81 18.40 4.41
CA VAL A 103 42.49 19.01 4.64
C VAL A 103 42.34 20.36 3.94
N ALA A 104 43.38 21.21 3.95
CA ALA A 104 43.33 22.50 3.26
C ALA A 104 43.14 22.31 1.74
N LEU A 105 43.87 21.38 1.12
CA LEU A 105 43.72 21.02 -0.29
C LEU A 105 42.31 20.48 -0.61
N TYR A 106 41.78 19.63 0.28
CA TYR A 106 40.41 19.11 0.13
C TYR A 106 39.37 20.23 0.17
N GLU A 107 39.50 21.17 1.09
CA GLU A 107 38.59 22.30 1.24
C GLU A 107 38.70 23.32 0.09
N MET A 108 39.87 23.43 -0.54
CA MET A 108 40.08 24.19 -1.79
C MET A 108 39.40 23.54 -3.00
N GLY A 109 39.08 22.23 -2.93
CA GLY A 109 38.51 21.47 -4.04
C GLY A 109 39.54 20.70 -4.88
N GLU A 110 40.82 20.70 -4.48
CA GLU A 110 41.88 19.89 -5.10
C GLU A 110 41.83 18.46 -4.55
N PHE A 111 40.77 17.73 -4.90
CA PHE A 111 40.47 16.42 -4.29
C PHE A 111 41.53 15.35 -4.58
N GLU A 112 42.13 15.36 -5.77
CA GLU A 112 43.17 14.40 -6.17
C GLU A 112 44.45 14.59 -5.35
N ASP A 113 44.93 15.82 -5.24
CA ASP A 113 46.12 16.15 -4.45
C ASP A 113 45.88 15.91 -2.96
N ALA A 114 44.69 16.25 -2.46
CA ALA A 114 44.28 15.93 -1.10
C ALA A 114 44.34 14.41 -0.84
N LEU A 115 43.77 13.60 -1.74
CA LEU A 115 43.76 12.13 -1.63
C LEU A 115 45.19 11.56 -1.61
N ILE A 116 46.08 12.05 -2.49
CA ILE A 116 47.51 11.68 -2.49
C ILE A 116 48.13 11.97 -1.12
N HIS A 117 47.89 13.16 -0.56
CA HIS A 117 48.43 13.55 0.73
C HIS A 117 47.82 12.76 1.90
N PHE A 118 46.55 12.39 1.84
CA PHE A 118 45.93 11.52 2.85
C PHE A 118 46.54 10.11 2.82
N HIS A 119 46.71 9.48 1.65
CA HIS A 119 47.39 8.18 1.56
C HIS A 119 48.86 8.24 1.98
N ARG A 120 49.58 9.32 1.65
CA ARG A 120 50.97 9.51 2.12
C ARG A 120 51.04 9.61 3.64
N GLY A 121 50.07 10.27 4.26
CA GLY A 121 49.93 10.36 5.72
C GLY A 121 49.60 9.01 6.36
N ASP A 122 48.64 8.28 5.80
CA ASP A 122 48.23 6.95 6.26
C ASP A 122 49.38 5.92 6.21
N LYS A 123 50.14 5.93 5.11
CA LYS A 123 51.36 5.11 4.96
C LYS A 123 52.42 5.40 6.03
N LYS A 124 52.54 6.66 6.46
CA LYS A 124 53.48 7.04 7.52
C LYS A 124 52.99 6.59 8.90
N ARG A 125 51.69 6.68 9.17
CA ARG A 125 51.10 6.28 10.45
C ARG A 125 49.60 6.01 10.32
N LYS A 126 49.19 4.77 10.58
CA LYS A 126 47.78 4.33 10.53
C LYS A 126 46.90 4.91 11.64
N LYS A 127 47.39 4.92 12.89
CA LYS A 127 46.63 5.43 14.05
C LYS A 127 47.17 6.78 14.52
N PRO A 128 46.35 7.82 14.72
CA PRO A 128 44.89 7.82 14.67
C PRO A 128 44.33 7.80 13.24
N ASP A 129 43.12 7.27 13.08
CA ASP A 129 42.44 6.96 11.81
C ASP A 129 41.97 8.22 11.03
N ILE A 130 42.61 9.37 11.30
CA ILE A 130 42.26 10.68 10.75
C ILE A 130 42.53 10.74 9.23
N PHE A 131 43.56 10.01 8.76
CA PHE A 131 43.84 9.89 7.33
C PHE A 131 42.87 8.95 6.62
N GLU A 132 42.47 7.84 7.25
CA GLU A 132 41.50 6.90 6.69
C GLU A 132 40.14 7.58 6.44
N VAL A 133 39.65 8.36 7.41
CA VAL A 133 38.42 9.16 7.23
C VAL A 133 38.58 10.18 6.11
N GLY A 134 39.76 10.82 6.00
CA GLY A 134 40.09 11.74 4.91
C GLY A 134 40.04 11.05 3.54
N ILE A 135 40.65 9.87 3.41
CA ILE A 135 40.64 9.04 2.20
C ILE A 135 39.20 8.73 1.79
N GLN A 136 38.41 8.14 2.69
CA GLN A 136 37.02 7.78 2.39
C GLN A 136 36.19 8.99 1.96
N GLN A 137 36.35 10.12 2.66
CA GLN A 137 35.66 11.36 2.34
C GLN A 137 36.07 11.88 0.96
N THR A 138 37.36 11.84 0.61
CA THR A 138 37.86 12.30 -0.69
C THR A 138 37.44 11.38 -1.84
N GLU A 139 37.52 10.06 -1.64
CA GLU A 139 37.07 9.06 -2.61
C GLU A 139 35.57 9.21 -2.89
N GLU A 140 34.73 9.34 -1.85
CA GLU A 140 33.29 9.56 -2.02
C GLU A 140 33.01 10.86 -2.78
N THR A 141 33.74 11.95 -2.50
CA THR A 141 33.57 13.19 -3.26
C THR A 141 34.00 13.08 -4.72
N ILE A 142 35.07 12.34 -5.03
CA ILE A 142 35.49 12.11 -6.42
C ILE A 142 34.43 11.28 -7.14
N GLU A 143 33.90 10.24 -6.49
CA GLU A 143 32.81 9.42 -7.02
C GLU A 143 31.51 10.20 -7.22
N ASP A 144 31.20 11.17 -6.34
CA ASP A 144 30.07 12.10 -6.46
C ASP A 144 30.28 13.16 -7.56
N CYS A 145 31.53 13.51 -7.88
CA CYS A 145 31.85 14.48 -8.92
C CYS A 145 31.89 13.85 -10.31
N ILE A 146 32.59 12.73 -10.50
CA ILE A 146 32.87 12.16 -11.83
C ILE A 146 32.70 10.63 -11.91
N GLY A 147 32.47 9.96 -10.78
CA GLY A 147 32.44 8.49 -10.73
C GLY A 147 31.05 7.89 -10.85
N ARG A 148 30.83 6.77 -10.17
CA ARG A 148 29.64 5.91 -10.28
C ARG A 148 28.36 6.59 -9.78
N ASN A 149 28.47 7.55 -8.86
CA ASN A 149 27.32 8.23 -8.26
C ASN A 149 26.69 9.25 -9.20
N VAL A 150 27.36 9.56 -10.30
CA VAL A 150 26.99 10.60 -11.27
C VAL A 150 25.98 10.09 -12.30
N GLY A 151 25.96 8.78 -12.58
CA GLY A 151 25.16 8.22 -13.67
C GLY A 151 25.72 8.58 -15.05
N PRO A 152 24.98 8.30 -16.15
CA PRO A 152 25.46 8.50 -17.52
C PRO A 152 25.34 9.99 -17.92
N VAL A 153 26.03 10.88 -17.22
CA VAL A 153 25.92 12.33 -17.40
C VAL A 153 26.23 12.80 -18.82
N MET A 154 27.16 12.13 -19.50
CA MET A 154 27.46 12.45 -20.90
C MET A 154 26.27 12.15 -21.83
N ALA A 155 25.43 11.15 -21.52
CA ALA A 155 24.22 10.87 -22.28
C ALA A 155 23.17 11.97 -22.08
N ASP A 156 23.04 12.50 -20.86
CA ASP A 156 22.12 13.60 -20.56
C ASP A 156 22.54 14.92 -21.22
N PHE A 157 23.85 15.17 -21.34
CA PHE A 157 24.37 16.37 -22.00
C PHE A 157 24.49 16.23 -23.52
N TYR A 158 24.50 15.02 -24.08
CA TYR A 158 24.67 14.77 -25.52
C TYR A 158 23.71 15.58 -26.41
N PRO A 159 22.39 15.70 -26.12
CA PRO A 159 21.48 16.54 -26.91
C PRO A 159 21.89 18.02 -26.93
N ILE A 160 22.35 18.53 -25.79
CA ILE A 160 22.80 19.92 -25.64
C ILE A 160 24.12 20.13 -26.39
N VAL A 161 25.06 19.19 -26.29
CA VAL A 161 26.32 19.24 -27.05
C VAL A 161 26.04 19.27 -28.54
N LYS A 162 25.14 18.40 -29.02
CA LYS A 162 24.73 18.35 -30.43
C LYS A 162 24.06 19.66 -30.87
N GLU A 163 23.15 20.21 -30.06
CA GLU A 163 22.51 21.50 -30.34
C GLU A 163 23.53 22.65 -30.40
N MET A 164 24.54 22.63 -29.53
CA MET A 164 25.62 23.63 -29.51
C MET A 164 26.57 23.47 -30.70
N GLU A 165 26.89 22.25 -31.11
CA GLU A 165 27.64 21.96 -32.34
C GLU A 165 26.90 22.43 -33.58
N ASP A 166 25.60 22.16 -33.66
CA ASP A 166 24.75 22.58 -34.77
C ASP A 166 24.66 24.11 -34.82
N LYS A 167 24.49 24.78 -33.67
CA LYS A 167 24.61 26.24 -33.57
C LYS A 167 25.98 26.74 -34.00
N ARG A 168 27.07 26.08 -33.59
CA ARG A 168 28.44 26.46 -33.93
C ARG A 168 28.67 26.38 -35.44
N LYS A 169 28.21 25.30 -36.08
CA LYS A 169 28.20 25.12 -37.55
C LYS A 169 27.39 26.22 -38.24
N LEU A 170 26.22 26.55 -37.70
CA LEU A 170 25.35 27.60 -38.23
C LEU A 170 25.96 29.01 -38.07
N SER A 171 26.68 29.28 -36.98
CA SER A 171 27.45 30.52 -36.78
C SER A 171 28.74 30.57 -37.60
N LEU A 172 29.41 29.45 -37.85
CA LEU A 172 30.55 29.36 -38.78
C LEU A 172 30.11 29.64 -40.22
N ASN A 173 28.91 29.17 -40.60
CA ASN A 173 28.29 29.53 -41.88
C ASN A 173 27.91 31.01 -41.96
N LYS A 174 27.45 31.61 -40.85
CA LYS A 174 27.16 33.06 -40.75
C LYS A 174 28.41 33.95 -40.71
N LEU A 175 29.57 33.45 -40.29
CA LEU A 175 30.84 34.19 -40.35
C LEU A 175 31.37 34.36 -41.80
N ARG A 176 30.75 33.68 -42.78
CA ARG A 176 31.02 33.84 -44.22
C ARG A 176 30.20 34.96 -44.88
N GLU A 177 29.20 35.49 -44.17
CA GLU A 177 28.36 36.62 -44.57
C GLU A 177 28.37 37.65 -43.43
N ALA A 178 29.36 38.55 -43.42
CA ALA A 178 29.55 39.48 -42.32
C ALA A 178 28.40 40.50 -42.22
N SER A 179 27.79 40.61 -41.03
CA SER A 179 27.58 41.84 -40.23
C SER A 179 26.36 41.73 -39.29
N GLU A 180 26.61 42.18 -38.06
CA GLU A 180 25.69 42.77 -37.06
C GLU A 180 24.41 42.03 -36.65
N GLN A 181 24.43 41.50 -35.43
CA GLN A 181 23.51 41.90 -34.34
C GLN A 181 23.97 41.27 -33.03
N GLU A 182 24.59 42.05 -32.15
CA GLU A 182 24.80 41.66 -30.75
C GLU A 182 23.43 41.56 -30.06
N ARG A 183 22.98 40.33 -29.81
CA ARG A 183 21.90 40.07 -28.86
C ARG A 183 22.49 39.81 -27.49
N LEU A 184 22.24 40.73 -26.56
CA LEU A 184 22.52 40.58 -25.14
C LEU A 184 21.99 39.24 -24.61
N PRO A 185 22.76 38.49 -23.80
CA PRO A 185 22.29 37.24 -23.24
C PRO A 185 21.14 37.51 -22.25
N LYS A 186 20.03 36.78 -22.46
CA LYS A 186 18.89 36.75 -21.53
C LYS A 186 19.41 36.43 -20.12
N LYS A 187 19.19 37.34 -19.16
CA LYS A 187 19.43 37.10 -17.72
C LYS A 187 18.75 35.79 -17.32
N LYS A 188 19.52 34.74 -17.04
CA LYS A 188 18.98 33.51 -16.41
C LYS A 188 18.28 33.92 -15.12
N GLY A 189 16.99 33.62 -15.02
CA GLY A 189 16.11 34.13 -13.97
C GLY A 189 16.57 33.73 -12.57
N GLN A 190 16.42 34.65 -11.62
CA GLN A 190 16.67 34.46 -10.18
C GLN A 190 16.05 33.17 -9.59
N GLY A 191 15.00 32.62 -10.21
CA GLY A 191 14.38 31.35 -9.83
C GLY A 191 15.31 30.13 -9.87
N SER A 192 16.28 30.06 -10.80
CA SER A 192 17.23 28.93 -10.89
C SER A 192 18.27 28.96 -9.75
N LEU A 193 18.76 30.16 -9.41
CA LEU A 193 19.72 30.36 -8.31
C LEU A 193 19.10 30.06 -6.93
N ASN A 194 17.81 30.34 -6.77
CA ASN A 194 17.07 30.04 -5.54
C ASN A 194 16.82 28.53 -5.37
N LYS A 195 16.53 27.80 -6.46
CA LYS A 195 16.41 26.33 -6.41
C LYS A 195 17.74 25.69 -5.98
N MET A 196 18.86 26.17 -6.49
CA MET A 196 20.19 25.67 -6.15
C MET A 196 20.54 25.91 -4.69
N SER A 197 20.37 27.14 -4.20
CA SER A 197 20.64 27.44 -2.79
C SER A 197 19.76 26.62 -1.84
N LYS A 198 18.49 26.35 -2.20
CA LYS A 198 17.60 25.46 -1.43
C LYS A 198 18.10 24.02 -1.36
N MET A 199 18.60 23.47 -2.48
CA MET A 199 19.10 22.09 -2.54
C MET A 199 20.38 21.89 -1.70
N TYR A 200 21.28 22.86 -1.68
CA TYR A 200 22.56 22.73 -0.95
C TYR A 200 22.51 23.22 0.50
N LEU A 201 21.87 24.35 0.77
CA LEU A 201 21.86 24.97 2.09
C LEU A 201 20.73 24.45 2.99
N GLY A 202 19.72 23.77 2.42
CA GLY A 202 18.57 23.27 3.19
C GLY A 202 17.86 24.42 3.90
N GLY A 203 17.73 24.34 5.24
CA GLY A 203 17.12 25.39 6.06
C GLY A 203 17.84 26.74 5.99
N LEU A 204 19.17 26.76 5.83
CA LEU A 204 19.97 28.00 5.72
C LEU A 204 19.69 28.79 4.43
N HIS A 205 18.92 28.21 3.49
CA HIS A 205 18.45 28.93 2.31
C HIS A 205 17.57 30.13 2.70
N GLU A 206 16.70 29.97 3.69
CA GLU A 206 15.80 31.03 4.15
C GLU A 206 16.62 32.21 4.70
N ASP A 207 17.66 31.91 5.48
CA ASP A 207 18.60 32.91 6.00
C ASP A 207 19.35 33.63 4.87
N LYS A 208 19.76 32.90 3.81
CA LYS A 208 20.40 33.51 2.65
C LYS A 208 19.47 34.49 1.94
N VAL A 209 18.22 34.08 1.68
CA VAL A 209 17.20 34.92 1.04
C VAL A 209 16.89 36.13 1.92
N PHE A 210 16.76 35.92 3.24
CA PHE A 210 16.57 36.97 4.21
C PHE A 210 17.73 37.98 4.16
N LEU A 211 18.98 37.55 4.27
CA LEU A 211 20.15 38.45 4.26
C LEU A 211 20.30 39.23 2.94
N GLU A 212 20.00 38.61 1.80
CA GLU A 212 20.02 39.29 0.50
C GLU A 212 18.89 40.31 0.34
N SER A 213 17.69 40.00 0.87
CA SER A 213 16.56 40.93 0.89
C SER A 213 16.79 42.07 1.89
N PHE A 214 17.37 41.75 3.04
CA PHE A 214 17.72 42.67 4.11
C PHE A 214 18.67 43.73 3.57
N GLN A 215 19.79 43.35 2.94
CA GLN A 215 20.76 44.32 2.39
C GLN A 215 20.18 45.28 1.33
N LYS A 216 19.09 44.90 0.66
CA LYS A 216 18.41 45.73 -0.36
C LYS A 216 17.36 46.67 0.23
N ASN A 217 17.01 46.52 1.50
CA ASN A 217 15.93 47.28 2.11
C ASN A 217 16.37 48.73 2.42
N PRO A 218 15.72 49.76 1.83
CA PRO A 218 16.08 51.15 2.09
C PRO A 218 15.84 51.59 3.54
N ALA A 219 14.97 50.89 4.28
CA ALA A 219 14.63 51.20 5.68
C ALA A 219 15.80 50.98 6.67
N ILE A 220 16.91 50.38 6.25
CA ILE A 220 18.08 50.14 7.10
C ILE A 220 18.87 51.43 7.37
N GLN A 221 18.77 52.43 6.50
CA GLN A 221 19.41 53.73 6.72
C GLN A 221 18.67 54.51 7.82
N SER A 222 19.01 54.20 9.07
CA SER A 222 18.47 54.88 10.25
C SER A 222 19.34 56.07 10.67
N VAL A 223 18.80 56.88 11.59
CA VAL A 223 19.47 58.04 12.21
C VAL A 223 20.82 57.62 12.85
N ASN A 224 20.94 56.39 13.36
CA ASN A 224 22.20 55.83 13.85
C ASN A 224 23.04 55.21 12.71
N LYS A 225 23.69 56.07 11.93
CA LYS A 225 24.54 55.68 10.78
C LYS A 225 25.64 54.66 11.16
N LYS A 226 26.24 54.78 12.34
CA LYS A 226 27.30 53.86 12.82
C LYS A 226 26.77 52.47 13.12
N GLY A 227 25.61 52.37 13.78
CA GLY A 227 24.93 51.11 14.05
C GLY A 227 24.46 50.42 12.77
N ALA A 228 23.80 51.17 11.88
CA ALA A 228 23.35 50.68 10.59
C ALA A 228 24.51 50.12 9.74
N ALA A 229 25.63 50.83 9.67
CA ALA A 229 26.83 50.37 8.96
C ALA A 229 27.41 49.07 9.56
N ARG A 230 27.40 48.92 10.89
CA ARG A 230 27.87 47.68 11.55
C ARG A 230 26.96 46.50 11.22
N ILE A 231 25.64 46.70 11.25
CA ILE A 231 24.66 45.65 10.92
C ILE A 231 24.78 45.24 9.46
N LEU A 232 24.93 46.20 8.54
CA LEU A 232 25.16 45.92 7.12
C LEU A 232 26.46 45.13 6.88
N LYS A 233 27.55 45.47 7.58
CA LYS A 233 28.80 44.69 7.52
C LYS A 233 28.62 43.26 8.03
N LEU A 234 27.87 43.07 9.13
CA LEU A 234 27.60 41.72 9.63
C LEU A 234 26.74 40.93 8.63
N ALA A 235 25.69 41.55 8.08
CA ALA A 235 24.84 40.92 7.08
C ALA A 235 25.59 40.57 5.79
N SER A 236 26.52 41.43 5.33
CA SER A 236 27.36 41.15 4.17
C SER A 236 28.29 39.98 4.43
N THR A 237 29.01 39.99 5.56
CA THR A 237 29.91 38.88 5.93
C THR A 237 29.17 37.55 6.08
N ALA A 238 27.96 37.56 6.67
CA ALA A 238 27.13 36.36 6.79
C ALA A 238 26.64 35.86 5.43
N SER A 239 26.22 36.77 4.53
CA SER A 239 25.81 36.42 3.16
C SER A 239 26.98 35.81 2.38
N ASP A 240 28.18 36.37 2.50
CA ASP A 240 29.37 35.86 1.83
C ASP A 240 29.79 34.49 2.36
N MET A 241 29.70 34.27 3.68
CA MET A 241 29.92 32.95 4.28
C MET A 241 28.92 31.91 3.77
N LEU A 242 27.63 32.26 3.63
CA LEU A 242 26.62 31.35 3.06
C LEU A 242 26.86 31.05 1.59
N LYS A 243 27.31 32.04 0.80
CA LYS A 243 27.67 31.82 -0.61
C LYS A 243 28.89 30.91 -0.74
N GLN A 244 29.95 31.16 0.03
CA GLN A 244 31.12 30.28 0.08
C GLN A 244 30.72 28.86 0.49
N ARG A 245 29.88 28.74 1.53
CA ARG A 245 29.40 27.43 1.99
C ARG A 245 28.59 26.71 0.90
N GLN A 246 27.69 27.41 0.22
CA GLN A 246 26.96 26.84 -0.91
C GLN A 246 27.91 26.34 -2.00
N GLU A 247 28.92 27.13 -2.33
CA GLU A 247 29.88 26.79 -3.37
C GLU A 247 30.72 25.56 -2.98
N THR A 248 31.20 25.48 -1.73
CA THR A 248 31.91 24.30 -1.23
C THR A 248 31.07 23.02 -1.26
N LEU A 249 29.76 23.12 -1.03
CA LEU A 249 28.88 21.97 -1.11
C LEU A 249 28.63 21.56 -2.58
N ARG A 250 28.54 22.55 -3.47
CA ARG A 250 28.39 22.36 -4.91
C ARG A 250 29.63 21.72 -5.55
N THR A 251 30.83 22.11 -5.12
CA THR A 251 32.08 21.53 -5.65
C THR A 251 32.27 20.08 -5.22
N ARG A 252 31.86 19.73 -4.00
CA ARG A 252 31.92 18.34 -3.50
C ARG A 252 30.86 17.44 -4.09
N ARG A 253 29.68 18.00 -4.41
CA ARG A 253 28.52 17.27 -4.91
C ARG A 253 27.81 18.09 -5.97
N PRO A 254 28.16 17.93 -7.25
CA PRO A 254 27.51 18.65 -8.34
C PRO A 254 26.01 18.32 -8.45
N LEU A 255 25.25 19.21 -9.10
CA LEU A 255 23.79 19.11 -9.17
C LEU A 255 23.31 17.82 -9.85
N TYR A 256 23.96 17.43 -10.93
CA TYR A 256 23.59 16.25 -11.70
C TYR A 256 23.65 14.97 -10.86
N ALA A 257 24.61 14.86 -9.94
CA ALA A 257 24.75 13.70 -9.06
C ALA A 257 23.60 13.65 -8.04
N LEU A 258 23.19 14.81 -7.51
CA LEU A 258 22.03 14.91 -6.61
C LEU A 258 20.72 14.53 -7.32
N GLU A 259 20.53 14.99 -8.56
CA GLU A 259 19.33 14.69 -9.35
C GLU A 259 19.27 13.20 -9.72
N TYR A 260 20.40 12.60 -10.13
CA TYR A 260 20.49 11.17 -10.41
C TYR A 260 20.17 10.31 -9.17
N ARG A 261 20.73 10.67 -8.00
CA ARG A 261 20.45 9.98 -6.74
C ARG A 261 18.98 10.09 -6.33
N ALA A 262 18.37 11.26 -6.50
CA ALA A 262 16.93 11.44 -6.22
C ALA A 262 16.06 10.60 -7.16
N ALA A 263 16.42 10.54 -8.45
CA ALA A 263 15.71 9.74 -9.44
C ALA A 263 15.80 8.23 -9.16
N THR A 264 16.99 7.73 -8.84
CA THR A 264 17.23 6.30 -8.54
C THR A 264 16.55 5.85 -7.24
N LEU A 265 16.55 6.69 -6.19
CA LEU A 265 15.80 6.40 -4.97
C LEU A 265 14.28 6.36 -5.26
N SER A 266 13.78 7.27 -6.08
CA SER A 266 12.37 7.29 -6.49
C SER A 266 11.97 6.03 -7.27
N THR A 267 12.79 5.56 -8.21
CA THR A 267 12.50 4.34 -8.98
C THR A 267 12.55 3.09 -8.11
N LYS A 268 13.56 2.94 -7.24
CA LYS A 268 13.64 1.82 -6.28
C LYS A 268 12.44 1.79 -5.33
N MET A 269 12.05 2.94 -4.79
CA MET A 269 10.86 3.05 -3.92
C MET A 269 9.56 2.71 -4.66
N LYS A 270 9.42 3.15 -5.92
CA LYS A 270 8.27 2.78 -6.77
C LYS A 270 8.25 1.28 -7.08
N ALA A 271 9.40 0.67 -7.36
CA ALA A 271 9.52 -0.76 -7.60
C ALA A 271 9.13 -1.57 -6.35
N LYS A 272 9.63 -1.18 -5.16
CA LYS A 272 9.27 -1.81 -3.89
C LYS A 272 7.77 -1.72 -3.61
N LYS A 273 7.16 -0.55 -3.79
CA LYS A 273 5.69 -0.37 -3.64
C LYS A 273 4.89 -1.25 -4.62
N ARG A 274 5.38 -1.42 -5.85
CA ARG A 274 4.75 -2.31 -6.85
C ARG A 274 4.83 -3.77 -6.43
N GLN A 275 5.99 -4.23 -5.96
CA GLN A 275 6.16 -5.59 -5.44
C GLN A 275 5.27 -5.87 -4.23
N GLU A 276 5.20 -4.95 -3.27
CA GLU A 276 4.32 -5.07 -2.11
C GLU A 276 2.84 -5.15 -2.52
N LYS A 277 2.42 -4.36 -3.53
CA LYS A 277 1.05 -4.44 -4.07
C LYS A 277 0.79 -5.80 -4.72
N GLN A 278 1.73 -6.32 -5.52
CA GLN A 278 1.59 -7.63 -6.16
C GLN A 278 1.51 -8.77 -5.14
N ALA A 279 2.36 -8.75 -4.11
CA ALA A 279 2.31 -9.74 -3.03
C ALA A 279 0.98 -9.74 -2.29
N LYS A 280 0.39 -8.55 -2.04
CA LYS A 280 -0.95 -8.43 -1.44
C LYS A 280 -2.03 -9.04 -2.33
N VAL A 281 -1.99 -8.78 -3.64
CA VAL A 281 -2.95 -9.36 -4.60
C VAL A 281 -2.83 -10.88 -4.63
N GLU A 282 -1.61 -11.42 -4.63
CA GLU A 282 -1.38 -12.88 -4.65
C GLU A 282 -1.85 -13.56 -3.35
N LEU A 283 -1.68 -12.90 -2.21
CA LEU A 283 -2.23 -13.38 -0.93
C LEU A 283 -3.76 -13.43 -0.94
N ILE A 284 -4.42 -12.40 -1.48
CA ILE A 284 -5.89 -12.39 -1.60
C ILE A 284 -6.35 -13.48 -2.56
N ARG A 285 -5.65 -13.65 -3.69
CA ARG A 285 -5.94 -14.71 -4.68
C ARG A 285 -5.83 -16.11 -4.08
N SER A 286 -4.77 -16.39 -3.33
CA SER A 286 -4.60 -17.69 -2.65
C SER A 286 -5.69 -17.95 -1.61
N ARG A 287 -6.14 -16.92 -0.88
CA ARG A 287 -7.30 -17.03 0.03
C ARG A 287 -8.61 -17.33 -0.71
N ALA A 288 -8.87 -16.64 -1.82
CA ALA A 288 -10.06 -16.89 -2.64
C ALA A 288 -10.10 -18.35 -3.15
N LYS A 289 -8.98 -18.85 -3.66
CA LYS A 289 -8.84 -20.26 -4.08
C LYS A 289 -9.09 -21.24 -2.92
N LYS A 290 -8.61 -20.91 -1.72
CA LYS A 290 -8.82 -21.75 -0.53
C LYS A 290 -10.31 -21.89 -0.20
N TYR A 291 -11.09 -20.81 -0.30
CA TYR A 291 -12.53 -20.88 -0.06
C TYR A 291 -13.24 -21.78 -1.08
N VAL A 292 -12.90 -21.68 -2.37
CA VAL A 292 -13.48 -22.55 -3.42
C VAL A 292 -13.11 -24.01 -3.16
N TYR A 293 -11.85 -24.32 -2.88
CA TYR A 293 -11.42 -25.69 -2.57
C TYR A 293 -12.12 -26.27 -1.33
N GLN A 294 -12.26 -25.46 -0.26
CA GLN A 294 -12.98 -25.87 0.94
C GLN A 294 -14.46 -26.14 0.66
N LEU A 295 -15.09 -25.35 -0.22
CA LEU A 295 -16.47 -25.56 -0.64
C LEU A 295 -16.65 -26.87 -1.40
N GLU A 296 -15.75 -27.16 -2.35
CA GLU A 296 -15.76 -28.42 -3.12
C GLU A 296 -15.59 -29.64 -2.19
N GLU A 297 -14.69 -29.56 -1.20
CA GLU A 297 -14.48 -30.64 -0.23
C GLU A 297 -15.71 -30.86 0.69
N ILE A 298 -16.39 -29.77 1.09
CA ILE A 298 -17.61 -29.85 1.89
C ILE A 298 -18.78 -30.36 1.04
N ALA A 299 -18.87 -29.97 -0.23
CA ALA A 299 -19.89 -30.44 -1.15
C ALA A 299 -19.89 -31.97 -1.27
N ALA A 300 -18.69 -32.58 -1.34
CA ALA A 300 -18.52 -34.03 -1.38
C ALA A 300 -19.11 -34.76 -0.16
N LYS A 301 -19.20 -34.11 1.00
CA LYS A 301 -19.74 -34.68 2.24
C LYS A 301 -21.28 -34.70 2.28
N ARG A 302 -21.96 -34.11 1.28
CA ARG A 302 -23.44 -34.05 1.12
C ARG A 302 -24.22 -33.60 2.37
N ASN A 303 -23.62 -32.73 3.20
CA ASN A 303 -24.28 -32.15 4.38
C ASN A 303 -24.77 -30.72 4.09
N LEU A 304 -26.08 -30.55 3.91
CA LEU A 304 -26.69 -29.27 3.51
C LEU A 304 -26.43 -28.14 4.50
N LYS A 305 -26.46 -28.41 5.80
CA LYS A 305 -26.26 -27.38 6.83
C LYS A 305 -24.86 -26.79 6.76
N ILE A 306 -23.85 -27.65 6.79
CA ILE A 306 -22.44 -27.23 6.75
C ILE A 306 -22.12 -26.56 5.41
N PHE A 307 -22.73 -27.04 4.33
CA PHE A 307 -22.54 -26.47 3.00
C PHE A 307 -23.09 -25.04 2.90
N ILE A 308 -24.28 -24.74 3.43
CA ILE A 308 -24.83 -23.38 3.43
C ILE A 308 -23.97 -22.43 4.27
N ASP A 309 -23.56 -22.87 5.47
CA ASP A 309 -22.68 -22.07 6.34
C ASP A 309 -21.36 -21.73 5.60
N ALA A 310 -20.81 -22.69 4.83
CA ALA A 310 -19.60 -22.50 4.05
C ALA A 310 -19.81 -21.55 2.84
N ILE A 311 -20.95 -21.64 2.14
CA ILE A 311 -21.26 -20.73 1.01
C ILE A 311 -21.35 -19.30 1.51
N GLU A 312 -22.10 -19.08 2.60
CA GLU A 312 -22.26 -17.74 3.18
C GLU A 312 -20.91 -17.17 3.59
N MET A 313 -20.06 -17.98 4.23
CA MET A 313 -18.70 -17.59 4.59
C MET A 313 -17.84 -17.23 3.35
N ALA A 314 -17.91 -18.02 2.28
CA ALA A 314 -17.13 -17.77 1.07
C ALA A 314 -17.59 -16.48 0.36
N ILE A 315 -18.91 -16.29 0.19
CA ILE A 315 -19.49 -15.10 -0.43
C ILE A 315 -19.16 -13.86 0.40
N GLU A 316 -19.36 -13.89 1.71
CA GLU A 316 -19.10 -12.74 2.60
C GLU A 316 -17.63 -12.32 2.61
N ASN A 317 -16.70 -13.24 2.35
CA ASN A 317 -15.26 -12.92 2.28
C ASN A 317 -14.79 -12.48 0.89
N ILE A 318 -15.41 -12.96 -0.19
CA ILE A 318 -15.00 -12.65 -1.57
C ILE A 318 -15.70 -11.40 -2.10
N GLU A 319 -16.97 -11.20 -1.76
CA GLU A 319 -17.81 -10.12 -2.26
C GLU A 319 -17.32 -8.70 -1.88
N PRO A 320 -16.74 -8.43 -0.71
CA PRO A 320 -16.23 -7.11 -0.36
C PRO A 320 -15.02 -6.67 -1.19
N TRP A 321 -14.29 -7.59 -1.84
CA TRP A 321 -13.09 -7.23 -2.59
C TRP A 321 -13.45 -6.53 -3.90
N SER A 322 -12.69 -5.47 -4.21
CA SER A 322 -12.79 -4.75 -5.48
C SER A 322 -12.01 -5.45 -6.60
N ALA A 323 -12.37 -5.19 -7.85
CA ALA A 323 -11.66 -5.74 -9.03
C ALA A 323 -10.15 -5.41 -9.05
N ASN A 324 -9.75 -4.30 -8.40
CA ASN A 324 -8.35 -3.91 -8.24
C ASN A 324 -7.57 -4.80 -7.25
N CYS A 325 -8.26 -5.40 -6.27
CA CYS A 325 -7.67 -6.24 -5.24
C CYS A 325 -7.73 -7.73 -5.61
N LEU A 326 -8.83 -8.17 -6.22
CA LEU A 326 -8.98 -9.52 -6.76
C LEU A 326 -9.37 -9.44 -8.24
N PRO A 327 -8.39 -9.53 -9.15
CA PRO A 327 -8.66 -9.73 -10.56
C PRO A 327 -9.46 -11.02 -10.76
N ASN A 328 -10.44 -10.99 -11.68
CA ASN A 328 -11.35 -12.10 -11.98
C ASN A 328 -12.21 -12.56 -10.80
N LYS A 329 -12.62 -11.63 -9.92
CA LYS A 329 -13.57 -11.91 -8.83
C LYS A 329 -14.80 -12.69 -9.30
N ASN A 330 -15.39 -12.31 -10.44
CA ASN A 330 -16.60 -12.94 -10.97
C ASN A 330 -16.39 -14.43 -11.24
N MET A 331 -15.21 -14.83 -11.73
CA MET A 331 -14.87 -16.24 -11.93
C MET A 331 -14.99 -17.05 -10.62
N TYR A 332 -14.53 -16.51 -9.48
CA TYR A 332 -14.66 -17.20 -8.19
C TYR A 332 -16.12 -17.26 -7.71
N LEU A 333 -16.90 -16.21 -7.93
CA LEU A 333 -18.32 -16.20 -7.56
C LEU A 333 -19.11 -17.17 -8.44
N ASP A 334 -18.85 -17.19 -9.74
CA ASP A 334 -19.46 -18.12 -10.69
C ASP A 334 -19.11 -19.57 -10.35
N THR A 335 -17.85 -19.86 -9.99
CA THR A 335 -17.49 -21.20 -9.50
C THR A 335 -18.27 -21.57 -8.25
N ILE A 336 -18.47 -20.62 -7.31
CA ILE A 336 -19.26 -20.88 -6.11
C ILE A 336 -20.71 -21.17 -6.48
N TYR A 337 -21.37 -20.33 -7.28
CA TYR A 337 -22.76 -20.54 -7.68
C TYR A 337 -22.97 -21.83 -8.48
N ASN A 338 -21.99 -22.23 -9.29
CA ASN A 338 -22.01 -23.51 -9.99
C ASN A 338 -21.85 -24.67 -9.00
N THR A 339 -20.91 -24.62 -8.04
CA THR A 339 -20.83 -25.66 -7.00
C THR A 339 -22.11 -25.79 -6.18
N VAL A 340 -22.86 -24.70 -5.97
CA VAL A 340 -24.18 -24.75 -5.33
C VAL A 340 -25.19 -25.48 -6.21
N ALA A 341 -25.20 -25.19 -7.51
CA ALA A 341 -26.08 -25.87 -8.47
C ALA A 341 -25.83 -27.37 -8.49
N SER A 342 -24.56 -27.78 -8.57
CA SER A 342 -24.16 -29.20 -8.58
C SER A 342 -24.50 -29.87 -7.24
N PHE A 343 -24.32 -29.18 -6.11
CA PHE A 343 -24.72 -29.70 -4.80
C PHE A 343 -26.23 -29.91 -4.67
N TYR A 344 -27.05 -28.95 -5.13
CA TYR A 344 -28.51 -29.08 -5.14
C TYR A 344 -28.99 -30.14 -6.13
N MET A 345 -28.29 -30.32 -7.24
CA MET A 345 -28.56 -31.41 -8.17
C MET A 345 -28.25 -32.76 -7.49
N GLY A 346 -27.08 -32.90 -6.85
CA GLY A 346 -26.67 -34.12 -6.15
C GLY A 346 -27.57 -34.56 -4.98
N GLN A 347 -28.47 -33.69 -4.48
CA GLN A 347 -29.53 -34.07 -3.55
C GLN A 347 -30.60 -35.00 -4.17
N LYS A 348 -30.71 -35.01 -5.49
CA LYS A 348 -31.69 -35.79 -6.28
C LYS A 348 -31.10 -37.13 -6.70
N THR A 349 -30.42 -37.81 -5.80
CA THR A 349 -29.78 -39.11 -6.06
C THR A 349 -30.14 -40.08 -4.94
N PHE A 350 -30.16 -41.38 -5.26
CA PHE A 350 -30.34 -42.44 -4.26
C PHE A 350 -28.99 -42.91 -3.73
N ASN A 351 -28.94 -43.34 -2.46
CA ASN A 351 -27.78 -44.07 -1.96
C ASN A 351 -27.99 -45.57 -2.25
N TYR A 352 -27.52 -45.99 -3.43
CA TYR A 352 -27.83 -47.29 -4.04
C TYR A 352 -27.44 -48.50 -3.19
N ASP A 353 -26.33 -48.44 -2.45
CA ASP A 353 -25.79 -49.60 -1.73
C ASP A 353 -26.65 -50.06 -0.55
N ARG A 354 -27.62 -49.25 -0.10
CA ARG A 354 -28.29 -49.47 1.19
C ARG A 354 -29.81 -49.34 1.18
N MET A 355 -30.43 -48.89 0.08
CA MET A 355 -31.85 -48.52 0.07
C MET A 355 -32.77 -49.55 -0.61
N LYS A 356 -33.79 -50.01 0.12
CA LYS A 356 -34.91 -50.80 -0.44
C LYS A 356 -35.87 -49.91 -1.26
N VAL A 357 -36.70 -50.53 -2.10
CA VAL A 357 -37.70 -49.82 -2.94
C VAL A 357 -38.66 -48.94 -2.13
N ASP A 358 -39.09 -49.42 -0.97
CA ASP A 358 -39.96 -48.66 -0.05
C ASP A 358 -39.24 -47.44 0.53
N GLU A 359 -37.94 -47.55 0.81
CA GLU A 359 -37.13 -46.46 1.33
C GLU A 359 -36.89 -45.40 0.26
N LYS A 360 -36.63 -45.80 -0.99
CA LYS A 360 -36.58 -44.86 -2.14
C LYS A 360 -37.88 -44.06 -2.26
N THR A 361 -39.02 -44.73 -2.13
CA THR A 361 -40.35 -44.08 -2.20
C THR A 361 -40.56 -43.09 -1.05
N ARG A 362 -40.12 -43.42 0.17
CA ARG A 362 -40.20 -42.51 1.33
C ARG A 362 -39.30 -41.29 1.18
N VAL A 363 -38.08 -41.48 0.66
CA VAL A 363 -37.13 -40.38 0.41
C VAL A 363 -37.69 -39.38 -0.59
N VAL A 364 -38.25 -39.88 -1.71
CA VAL A 364 -38.85 -39.01 -2.72
C VAL A 364 -40.11 -38.31 -2.18
N ARG A 365 -40.98 -39.01 -1.44
CA ARG A 365 -42.14 -38.38 -0.79
C ARG A 365 -41.70 -37.26 0.16
N LEU A 366 -40.67 -37.47 0.97
CA LEU A 366 -40.15 -36.42 1.85
C LEU A 366 -39.56 -35.25 1.05
N TYR A 367 -38.79 -35.54 0.00
CA TYR A 367 -38.23 -34.51 -0.86
C TYR A 367 -39.31 -33.63 -1.50
N LEU A 368 -40.44 -34.21 -1.93
CA LEU A 368 -41.59 -33.50 -2.49
C LEU A 368 -42.50 -32.86 -1.42
N ASP A 369 -42.09 -32.85 -0.15
CA ASP A 369 -42.86 -32.36 0.99
C ASP A 369 -44.23 -33.06 1.18
N LEU A 370 -44.33 -34.34 0.79
CA LEU A 370 -45.50 -35.20 0.98
C LEU A 370 -45.43 -35.93 2.34
N PRO A 371 -46.59 -36.30 2.94
CA PRO A 371 -46.61 -37.03 4.21
C PRO A 371 -46.02 -38.44 4.07
N VAL A 372 -45.22 -38.84 5.06
CA VAL A 372 -44.52 -40.13 5.13
C VAL A 372 -44.86 -40.87 6.42
N THR A 373 -45.03 -42.20 6.35
CA THR A 373 -45.27 -43.07 7.51
C THR A 373 -43.98 -43.76 7.98
N GLY A 374 -43.65 -43.64 9.27
CA GLY A 374 -42.52 -44.33 9.93
C GLY A 374 -41.31 -43.43 10.27
N ASN A 375 -40.74 -43.63 11.47
CA ASN A 375 -39.72 -42.72 12.05
C ASN A 375 -38.32 -42.84 11.44
N SER A 376 -37.93 -44.00 10.91
CA SER A 376 -36.55 -44.28 10.49
C SER A 376 -36.08 -43.52 9.25
N ALA A 377 -37.00 -43.05 8.39
CA ALA A 377 -36.66 -42.27 7.19
C ALA A 377 -36.49 -40.77 7.49
N LEU A 378 -36.97 -40.30 8.65
CA LEU A 378 -36.91 -38.89 9.03
C LEU A 378 -35.48 -38.45 9.32
N ASP A 379 -34.66 -39.24 10.03
CA ASP A 379 -33.34 -38.78 10.50
C ASP A 379 -32.29 -38.58 9.38
N ILE A 380 -32.28 -39.45 8.36
CA ILE A 380 -31.34 -39.36 7.22
C ILE A 380 -31.75 -38.22 6.29
N ALA A 381 -33.04 -38.13 5.99
CA ALA A 381 -33.55 -37.18 5.02
C ALA A 381 -33.77 -35.77 5.62
N PHE A 382 -33.92 -35.64 6.94
CA PHE A 382 -33.91 -34.36 7.65
C PHE A 382 -32.56 -33.64 7.50
N ASN A 383 -31.42 -34.35 7.57
CA ASN A 383 -30.11 -33.74 7.38
C ASN A 383 -29.76 -33.44 5.90
N LEU A 384 -30.35 -34.18 4.96
CA LEU A 384 -30.11 -34.02 3.52
C LEU A 384 -30.90 -32.85 2.92
N TYR A 385 -32.13 -32.62 3.39
CA TYR A 385 -33.07 -31.71 2.72
C TYR A 385 -33.50 -30.50 3.56
N ASN A 386 -33.29 -30.52 4.88
CA ASN A 386 -33.70 -29.41 5.74
C ASN A 386 -32.56 -28.42 5.95
N LYS A 387 -32.78 -27.17 5.52
CA LYS A 387 -31.91 -26.05 5.93
C LYS A 387 -32.20 -25.77 7.41
N ALA A 388 -31.15 -25.72 8.23
CA ALA A 388 -31.28 -25.49 9.67
C ALA A 388 -32.23 -24.31 9.98
N PHE A 389 -33.00 -24.41 11.06
CA PHE A 389 -33.95 -23.38 11.46
C PHE A 389 -33.21 -22.05 11.68
N ARG A 390 -33.57 -21.06 10.86
CA ARG A 390 -32.99 -19.70 10.85
C ARG A 390 -34.12 -18.69 10.74
N ASP A 391 -33.82 -17.43 11.07
CA ASP A 391 -34.78 -16.33 10.91
C ASP A 391 -35.06 -16.04 9.42
N TYR A 392 -35.97 -16.79 8.80
CA TYR A 392 -36.30 -16.70 7.38
C TYR A 392 -36.68 -15.29 6.95
N ARG A 393 -37.36 -14.52 7.82
CA ARG A 393 -37.72 -13.13 7.55
C ARG A 393 -36.50 -12.21 7.42
N LYS A 394 -35.45 -12.43 8.21
CA LYS A 394 -34.22 -11.64 8.16
C LYS A 394 -33.40 -11.97 6.91
N ILE A 395 -33.31 -13.26 6.57
CA ILE A 395 -32.65 -13.73 5.35
C ILE A 395 -33.35 -13.17 4.10
N LEU A 396 -34.68 -13.27 4.04
CA LEU A 396 -35.46 -12.71 2.93
C LEU A 396 -35.27 -11.20 2.77
N LYS A 397 -35.14 -10.45 3.86
CA LYS A 397 -34.79 -9.01 3.79
C LYS A 397 -33.39 -8.80 3.19
N LYS A 398 -32.39 -9.57 3.61
CA LYS A 398 -31.01 -9.52 3.06
C LYS A 398 -30.98 -9.87 1.58
N ILE A 399 -31.70 -10.91 1.16
CA ILE A 399 -31.77 -11.30 -0.25
C ILE A 399 -32.51 -10.23 -1.07
N ALA A 400 -33.63 -9.70 -0.57
CA ALA A 400 -34.39 -8.67 -1.27
C ALA A 400 -33.60 -7.36 -1.46
N THR A 401 -32.67 -7.02 -0.56
CA THR A 401 -31.74 -5.90 -0.79
C THR A 401 -30.70 -6.26 -1.83
N GLN A 402 -30.10 -7.45 -1.77
CA GLN A 402 -29.09 -7.89 -2.73
C GLN A 402 -29.63 -7.95 -4.17
N VAL A 403 -30.85 -8.44 -4.37
CA VAL A 403 -31.49 -8.51 -5.71
C VAL A 403 -31.64 -7.12 -6.35
N LYS A 404 -31.80 -6.06 -5.56
CA LYS A 404 -31.89 -4.68 -6.09
C LYS A 404 -30.53 -4.09 -6.47
N GLU A 405 -29.46 -4.59 -5.85
CA GLU A 405 -28.10 -4.05 -6.00
C GLU A 405 -27.33 -4.74 -7.12
N THR A 406 -27.65 -6.01 -7.43
CA THR A 406 -26.86 -6.83 -8.34
C THR A 406 -27.50 -7.02 -9.70
N SER A 407 -26.67 -6.97 -10.75
CA SER A 407 -27.03 -7.28 -12.14
C SER A 407 -26.45 -8.61 -12.64
N ASP A 408 -25.74 -9.35 -11.79
CA ASP A 408 -25.06 -10.60 -12.18
C ASP A 408 -26.07 -11.76 -12.34
N PRO A 409 -26.19 -12.38 -13.53
CA PRO A 409 -27.21 -13.39 -13.80
C PRO A 409 -27.12 -14.64 -12.90
N ASN A 410 -25.93 -15.23 -12.71
CA ASN A 410 -25.75 -16.42 -11.86
C ASN A 410 -26.14 -16.16 -10.40
N LYS A 411 -25.80 -14.98 -9.90
CA LYS A 411 -26.20 -14.54 -8.56
C LYS A 411 -27.71 -14.37 -8.45
N LEU A 412 -28.34 -13.77 -9.46
CA LEU A 412 -29.80 -13.62 -9.49
C LEU A 412 -30.51 -14.97 -9.49
N THR A 413 -30.04 -15.94 -10.29
CA THR A 413 -30.56 -17.32 -10.29
C THR A 413 -30.52 -17.92 -8.88
N TYR A 414 -29.36 -17.89 -8.23
CA TYR A 414 -29.20 -18.39 -6.86
C TYR A 414 -30.13 -17.68 -5.86
N LEU A 415 -30.17 -16.34 -5.86
CA LEU A 415 -30.97 -15.56 -4.91
C LEU A 415 -32.48 -15.82 -5.09
N TYR A 416 -32.99 -15.88 -6.32
CA TYR A 416 -34.40 -16.18 -6.57
C TYR A 416 -34.76 -17.62 -6.17
N HIS A 417 -33.86 -18.58 -6.40
CA HIS A 417 -34.04 -19.96 -5.92
C HIS A 417 -34.13 -20.01 -4.39
N GLU A 418 -33.21 -19.34 -3.69
CA GLU A 418 -33.23 -19.24 -2.22
C GLU A 418 -34.52 -18.58 -1.71
N MET A 419 -34.96 -17.47 -2.34
CA MET A 419 -36.24 -16.83 -2.00
C MET A 419 -37.42 -17.79 -2.16
N GLY A 420 -37.48 -18.53 -3.29
CA GLY A 420 -38.53 -19.52 -3.55
C GLY A 420 -38.58 -20.60 -2.47
N TYR A 421 -37.41 -21.14 -2.09
CA TYR A 421 -37.30 -22.12 -1.01
C TYR A 421 -37.81 -21.58 0.34
N TYR A 422 -37.36 -20.39 0.76
CA TYR A 422 -37.78 -19.81 2.04
C TYR A 422 -39.27 -19.41 2.06
N TYR A 423 -39.83 -18.94 0.95
CA TYR A 423 -41.28 -18.67 0.87
C TYR A 423 -42.11 -19.95 0.90
N SER A 424 -41.60 -21.06 0.35
CA SER A 424 -42.25 -22.37 0.44
C SER A 424 -42.34 -22.83 1.90
N ILE A 425 -41.25 -22.71 2.67
CA ILE A 425 -41.24 -23.04 4.11
C ILE A 425 -42.21 -22.17 4.91
N LEU A 426 -42.34 -20.89 4.54
CA LEU A 426 -43.27 -19.96 5.19
C LEU A 426 -44.75 -20.20 4.82
N GLY A 427 -45.06 -21.20 3.98
CA GLY A 427 -46.41 -21.50 3.51
C GLY A 427 -46.96 -20.52 2.47
N LYS A 428 -46.12 -19.63 1.91
CA LYS A 428 -46.53 -18.65 0.90
C LYS A 428 -46.29 -19.19 -0.50
N HIS A 429 -47.03 -20.24 -0.86
CA HIS A 429 -46.77 -21.04 -2.05
C HIS A 429 -46.92 -20.27 -3.37
N GLU A 430 -47.84 -19.31 -3.47
CA GLU A 430 -47.99 -18.46 -4.67
C GLU A 430 -46.74 -17.61 -4.94
N ILE A 431 -46.20 -17.00 -3.89
CA ILE A 431 -44.98 -16.18 -4.00
C ILE A 431 -43.78 -17.10 -4.28
N ALA A 432 -43.70 -18.26 -3.62
CA ALA A 432 -42.67 -19.27 -3.86
C ALA A 432 -42.62 -19.68 -5.34
N ARG A 433 -43.78 -19.99 -5.93
CA ARG A 433 -43.95 -20.30 -7.36
C ARG A 433 -43.43 -19.16 -8.24
N SER A 434 -43.81 -17.91 -7.95
CA SER A 434 -43.37 -16.75 -8.74
C SER A 434 -41.84 -16.56 -8.71
N MET A 435 -41.20 -16.79 -7.56
CA MET A 435 -39.76 -16.67 -7.41
C MET A 435 -39.02 -17.85 -8.05
N ALA A 436 -39.58 -19.07 -7.96
CA ALA A 436 -39.04 -20.25 -8.63
C ALA A 436 -39.06 -20.08 -10.17
N LYS A 437 -40.16 -19.56 -10.74
CA LYS A 437 -40.24 -19.25 -12.18
C LYS A 437 -39.23 -18.15 -12.61
N LYS A 438 -38.98 -17.15 -11.75
CA LYS A 438 -37.92 -16.16 -12.00
C LYS A 438 -36.52 -16.79 -11.94
N SER A 439 -36.27 -17.68 -10.99
CA SER A 439 -35.01 -18.44 -10.97
C SER A 439 -34.82 -19.23 -12.26
N LEU A 440 -35.88 -19.84 -12.78
CA LEU A 440 -35.84 -20.58 -14.04
C LEU A 440 -35.52 -19.66 -15.23
N SER A 441 -36.14 -18.48 -15.33
CA SER A 441 -35.85 -17.56 -16.44
C SER A 441 -34.38 -17.13 -16.47
N TRP A 442 -33.78 -16.81 -15.32
CA TRP A 442 -32.36 -16.46 -15.23
C TRP A 442 -31.43 -17.67 -15.48
N ALA A 443 -31.85 -18.87 -15.09
CA ALA A 443 -31.13 -20.12 -15.43
C ALA A 443 -31.14 -20.40 -16.95
N VAL A 444 -32.23 -20.04 -17.63
CA VAL A 444 -32.33 -20.11 -19.09
C VAL A 444 -31.40 -19.10 -19.76
N GLU A 445 -31.38 -17.86 -19.28
CA GLU A 445 -30.48 -16.82 -19.81
C GLU A 445 -28.99 -17.16 -19.64
N THR A 446 -28.62 -17.78 -18.52
CA THR A 446 -27.24 -18.22 -18.24
C THR A 446 -26.87 -19.56 -18.90
N ASN A 447 -27.85 -20.23 -19.51
CA ASN A 447 -27.75 -21.58 -20.04
C ASN A 447 -27.14 -22.61 -19.06
N ASN A 448 -27.37 -22.44 -17.75
CA ASN A 448 -26.91 -23.39 -16.74
C ASN A 448 -27.97 -24.48 -16.52
N LEU A 449 -27.73 -25.67 -17.09
CA LEU A 449 -28.67 -26.80 -17.05
C LEU A 449 -28.96 -27.30 -15.63
N GLU A 450 -27.95 -27.33 -14.74
CA GLU A 450 -28.12 -27.74 -13.35
C GLU A 450 -29.08 -26.80 -12.61
N TRP A 451 -28.95 -25.48 -12.83
CA TRP A 451 -29.87 -24.50 -12.26
C TRP A 451 -31.28 -24.60 -12.84
N LYS A 452 -31.43 -24.91 -14.14
CA LYS A 452 -32.75 -25.14 -14.75
C LYS A 452 -33.47 -26.31 -14.08
N ILE A 453 -32.81 -27.45 -13.91
CA ILE A 453 -33.36 -28.64 -13.24
C ILE A 453 -33.74 -28.31 -11.78
N ASN A 454 -32.85 -27.66 -11.03
CA ASN A 454 -33.12 -27.27 -9.65
C ASN A 454 -34.33 -26.33 -9.54
N ALA A 455 -34.42 -25.33 -10.43
CA ALA A 455 -35.54 -24.40 -10.47
C ALA A 455 -36.86 -25.07 -10.85
N LEU A 456 -36.87 -25.96 -11.85
CA LEU A 456 -38.05 -26.74 -12.26
C LEU A 456 -38.58 -27.62 -11.14
N VAL A 457 -37.68 -28.28 -10.40
CA VAL A 457 -38.08 -29.09 -9.25
C VAL A 457 -38.66 -28.23 -8.13
N LEU A 458 -38.13 -27.02 -7.90
CA LEU A 458 -38.72 -26.07 -6.95
C LEU A 458 -40.09 -25.54 -7.41
N VAL A 459 -40.29 -25.35 -8.72
CA VAL A 459 -41.59 -25.04 -9.32
C VAL A 459 -42.55 -26.19 -9.04
N ALA A 460 -42.19 -27.43 -9.37
CA ALA A 460 -43.03 -28.61 -9.14
C ALA A 460 -43.47 -28.73 -7.67
N LYS A 461 -42.55 -28.55 -6.70
CA LYS A 461 -42.89 -28.54 -5.27
C LYS A 461 -43.90 -27.44 -4.92
N SER A 462 -43.74 -26.25 -5.50
CA SER A 462 -44.64 -25.11 -5.26
C SER A 462 -46.04 -25.35 -5.85
N GLU A 463 -46.12 -25.98 -7.03
CA GLU A 463 -47.39 -26.36 -7.68
C GLU A 463 -48.13 -27.46 -6.91
N LEU A 464 -47.40 -28.47 -6.42
CA LEU A 464 -47.98 -29.55 -5.60
C LEU A 464 -48.65 -29.01 -4.34
N LYS A 465 -48.03 -28.01 -3.69
CA LYS A 465 -48.60 -27.35 -2.51
C LYS A 465 -49.83 -26.50 -2.82
N GLN A 466 -50.00 -26.05 -4.07
CA GLN A 466 -51.19 -25.36 -4.55
C GLN A 466 -52.29 -26.31 -5.05
N GLY A 467 -51.99 -27.61 -5.16
CA GLY A 467 -52.91 -28.61 -5.71
C GLY A 467 -52.86 -28.77 -7.23
N ASN A 468 -51.99 -28.03 -7.93
CA ASN A 468 -51.82 -28.08 -9.38
C ASN A 468 -50.95 -29.27 -9.79
N LYS A 469 -51.48 -30.49 -9.69
CA LYS A 469 -50.72 -31.73 -9.94
C LYS A 469 -50.24 -31.85 -11.39
N THR A 470 -51.04 -31.44 -12.37
CA THR A 470 -50.69 -31.52 -13.80
C THR A 470 -49.47 -30.66 -14.12
N GLU A 471 -49.48 -29.40 -13.71
CA GLU A 471 -48.33 -28.48 -13.88
C GLU A 471 -47.09 -28.98 -13.14
N ALA A 472 -47.26 -29.65 -11.99
CA ALA A 472 -46.15 -30.28 -11.28
C ALA A 472 -45.56 -31.47 -12.06
N LYS A 473 -46.40 -32.32 -12.67
CA LYS A 473 -45.95 -33.43 -13.53
C LYS A 473 -45.17 -32.88 -14.73
N ASP A 474 -45.70 -31.87 -15.41
CA ASP A 474 -45.07 -31.23 -16.57
C ASP A 474 -43.67 -30.69 -16.23
N ALA A 475 -43.54 -30.00 -15.09
CA ALA A 475 -42.25 -29.47 -14.63
C ALA A 475 -41.23 -30.58 -14.29
N ILE A 476 -41.68 -31.74 -13.81
CA ILE A 476 -40.79 -32.90 -13.56
C ILE A 476 -40.36 -33.56 -14.87
N VAL A 477 -41.26 -33.67 -15.85
CA VAL A 477 -40.94 -34.21 -17.18
C VAL A 477 -39.92 -33.31 -17.88
N GLU A 478 -40.09 -31.99 -17.82
CA GLU A 478 -39.11 -31.04 -18.35
C GLU A 478 -37.75 -31.18 -17.63
N ALA A 479 -37.75 -31.30 -16.30
CA ALA A 479 -36.52 -31.53 -15.53
C ALA A 479 -35.85 -32.86 -15.91
N GLN A 480 -36.63 -33.90 -16.19
CA GLN A 480 -36.13 -35.21 -16.62
C GLN A 480 -35.46 -35.12 -18.00
N GLN A 481 -36.08 -34.42 -18.97
CA GLN A 481 -35.47 -34.21 -20.29
C GLN A 481 -34.12 -33.50 -20.17
N LEU A 482 -34.05 -32.44 -19.37
CA LEU A 482 -32.78 -31.74 -19.13
C LEU A 482 -31.74 -32.61 -18.41
N ALA A 483 -32.17 -33.50 -17.51
CA ALA A 483 -31.27 -34.45 -16.85
C ALA A 483 -30.75 -35.51 -17.85
N THR A 484 -31.57 -35.95 -18.81
CA THR A 484 -31.11 -36.83 -19.89
C THR A 484 -30.13 -36.14 -20.84
N GLU A 485 -30.29 -34.84 -21.08
CA GLU A 485 -29.31 -34.05 -21.86
C GLU A 485 -27.95 -33.93 -21.15
N LEU A 486 -27.93 -33.99 -19.82
CA LEU A 486 -26.72 -33.95 -19.00
C LEU A 486 -26.05 -35.33 -18.82
N ASP A 487 -26.66 -36.40 -19.31
CA ASP A 487 -26.19 -37.80 -19.15
C ASP A 487 -26.05 -38.23 -17.66
N ASP A 488 -26.90 -37.67 -16.78
CA ASP A 488 -26.90 -38.00 -15.35
C ASP A 488 -28.01 -39.02 -15.02
N GLU A 489 -27.68 -40.30 -15.17
CA GLU A 489 -28.61 -41.42 -14.96
C GLU A 489 -29.21 -41.45 -13.53
N GLU A 490 -28.45 -41.05 -12.52
CA GLU A 490 -28.91 -41.08 -11.11
C GLU A 490 -30.05 -40.10 -10.89
N VAL A 491 -29.92 -38.89 -11.44
CA VAL A 491 -30.95 -37.85 -11.34
C VAL A 491 -32.17 -38.21 -12.17
N VAL A 492 -31.97 -38.80 -13.35
CA VAL A 492 -33.07 -39.27 -14.20
C VAL A 492 -33.90 -40.33 -13.48
N GLU A 493 -33.27 -41.32 -12.81
CA GLU A 493 -34.00 -42.31 -12.01
C GLU A 493 -34.76 -41.67 -10.84
N PHE A 494 -34.16 -40.71 -10.15
CA PHE A 494 -34.82 -39.99 -9.07
C PHE A 494 -36.04 -39.22 -9.54
N LEU A 495 -35.95 -38.51 -10.67
CA LEU A 495 -37.05 -37.76 -11.27
C LEU A 495 -38.14 -38.68 -11.82
N MET A 496 -37.78 -39.82 -12.43
CA MET A 496 -38.75 -40.87 -12.80
C MET A 496 -39.54 -41.35 -11.59
N LYS A 497 -38.86 -41.59 -10.46
CA LYS A 497 -39.56 -41.99 -9.23
C LYS A 497 -40.46 -40.88 -8.68
N CYS A 498 -40.09 -39.62 -8.85
CA CYS A 498 -40.96 -38.49 -8.52
C CYS A 498 -42.23 -38.54 -9.38
N PHE A 499 -42.09 -38.74 -10.69
CA PHE A 499 -43.22 -38.86 -11.61
C PHE A 499 -44.16 -40.02 -11.23
N ASP A 500 -43.62 -41.22 -10.97
CA ASP A 500 -44.41 -42.40 -10.53
C ASP A 500 -45.26 -42.12 -9.29
N ILE A 501 -44.70 -41.37 -8.32
CA ILE A 501 -45.40 -41.02 -7.09
C ILE A 501 -46.49 -39.98 -7.39
N LEU A 502 -46.22 -39.01 -8.25
CA LEU A 502 -47.22 -38.04 -8.70
C LEU A 502 -48.36 -38.69 -9.49
N ASP A 503 -48.07 -39.74 -10.24
CA ASP A 503 -49.09 -40.45 -11.02
C ASP A 503 -49.99 -41.32 -10.13
N LYS A 504 -49.42 -41.98 -9.13
CA LYS A 504 -50.18 -42.75 -8.13
C LYS A 504 -51.00 -41.89 -7.16
N LEU A 505 -50.69 -40.60 -7.05
CA LEU A 505 -51.52 -39.65 -6.28
C LEU A 505 -52.91 -39.43 -6.90
N ASP A 506 -53.17 -39.90 -8.13
CA ASP A 506 -54.49 -39.86 -8.77
C ASP A 506 -55.34 -41.10 -8.44
N THR A 507 -54.72 -42.21 -8.00
CA THR A 507 -55.40 -43.45 -7.60
C THR A 507 -55.58 -43.60 -6.09
N GLU A 508 -54.73 -42.94 -5.29
CA GLU A 508 -54.81 -42.90 -3.82
C GLU A 508 -55.65 -41.71 -3.31
N GLU A 509 -56.90 -41.52 -3.79
CA GLU A 509 -57.91 -40.80 -3.00
C GLU A 509 -58.39 -41.69 -1.84
N GLU A 510 -57.46 -42.15 -1.00
CA GLU A 510 -57.79 -42.46 0.39
C GLU A 510 -56.96 -41.53 1.27
N PRO A 511 -57.59 -40.66 2.07
CA PRO A 511 -56.86 -39.91 3.07
C PRO A 511 -56.28 -40.93 4.05
N ILE A 512 -54.96 -41.15 3.96
CA ILE A 512 -54.18 -41.93 4.93
C ILE A 512 -54.10 -41.10 6.23
N TYR A 513 -55.22 -40.97 6.93
CA TYR A 513 -55.30 -40.51 8.31
C TYR A 513 -56.47 -41.22 9.02
N SER A 514 -56.11 -42.23 9.81
CA SER A 514 -56.78 -42.63 11.06
C SER A 514 -58.22 -43.16 11.02
N THR A 515 -58.72 -43.78 9.95
CA THR A 515 -60.00 -44.52 10.04
C THR A 515 -59.88 -45.69 11.02
N GLY A 516 -58.80 -46.48 10.95
CA GLY A 516 -58.61 -47.65 11.81
C GLY A 516 -58.56 -47.36 13.32
N LYS A 517 -57.82 -46.31 13.74
CA LYS A 517 -57.73 -45.93 15.16
C LYS A 517 -58.99 -45.25 15.69
N GLU A 518 -59.66 -44.44 14.86
CA GLU A 518 -60.95 -43.83 15.24
C GLU A 518 -62.02 -44.91 15.39
N GLU A 519 -62.05 -45.90 14.49
CA GLU A 519 -62.94 -47.06 14.57
C GLU A 519 -62.61 -47.98 15.76
N GLU A 520 -61.35 -48.20 16.08
CA GLU A 520 -60.93 -48.91 17.30
C GLU A 520 -61.38 -48.18 18.57
N ILE A 521 -61.20 -46.85 18.64
CA ILE A 521 -61.66 -46.03 19.77
C ILE A 521 -63.18 -46.11 19.90
N ILE A 522 -63.92 -46.02 18.79
CA ILE A 522 -65.39 -46.18 18.75
C ILE A 522 -65.80 -47.60 19.20
N ARG A 523 -65.03 -48.64 18.88
CA ARG A 523 -65.28 -50.02 19.31
C ARG A 523 -65.01 -50.25 20.79
N LEU A 524 -64.04 -49.55 21.38
CA LEU A 524 -63.68 -49.64 22.79
C LEU A 524 -64.62 -48.85 23.73
N ILE A 525 -65.41 -47.91 23.20
CA ILE A 525 -66.40 -47.17 23.97
C ILE A 525 -67.63 -48.03 24.22
N THR A 526 -67.89 -48.35 25.48
CA THR A 526 -69.03 -49.17 25.93
C THR A 526 -70.32 -48.37 26.12
N ASP A 527 -70.24 -47.05 26.36
CA ASP A 527 -71.41 -46.17 26.50
C ASP A 527 -71.88 -45.65 25.13
N GLU A 528 -73.10 -46.02 24.77
CA GLU A 528 -73.71 -45.76 23.46
C GLU A 528 -73.89 -44.26 23.17
N ARG A 529 -74.15 -43.44 24.20
CA ARG A 529 -74.28 -41.99 24.04
C ARG A 529 -72.94 -41.31 23.75
N LEU A 530 -71.88 -41.81 24.37
CA LEU A 530 -70.52 -41.32 24.13
C LEU A 530 -69.98 -41.79 22.78
N LYS A 531 -70.38 -42.99 22.35
CA LYS A 531 -70.04 -43.55 21.04
C LYS A 531 -70.58 -42.69 19.90
N VAL A 532 -71.85 -42.27 19.96
CA VAL A 532 -72.46 -41.37 18.97
C VAL A 532 -71.78 -40.00 18.97
N LYS A 533 -71.46 -39.45 20.15
CA LYS A 533 -70.75 -38.17 20.26
C LYS A 533 -69.33 -38.23 19.69
N ALA A 534 -68.61 -39.33 19.92
CA ALA A 534 -67.29 -39.55 19.36
C ALA A 534 -67.35 -39.68 17.83
N GLN A 535 -68.33 -40.42 17.30
CA GLN A 535 -68.59 -40.51 15.86
C GLN A 535 -68.86 -39.15 15.22
N ASP A 536 -69.72 -38.34 15.84
CA ASP A 536 -70.02 -36.98 15.36
C ASP A 536 -68.83 -36.03 15.46
N LEU A 537 -68.03 -36.15 16.53
CA LEU A 537 -66.79 -35.38 16.68
C LEU A 537 -65.80 -35.71 15.56
N PHE A 538 -65.56 -37.00 15.32
CA PHE A 538 -64.65 -37.45 14.27
C PHE A 538 -65.14 -37.06 12.87
N ARG A 539 -66.46 -37.13 12.61
CA ARG A 539 -67.06 -36.61 11.37
C ARG A 539 -66.84 -35.11 11.19
N ARG A 540 -67.01 -34.31 12.24
CA ARG A 540 -66.80 -32.84 12.19
C ARG A 540 -65.32 -32.46 12.05
N THR A 541 -64.41 -33.22 12.66
CA THR A 541 -62.97 -32.97 12.49
C THR A 541 -62.47 -33.35 11.10
N ARG A 542 -63.12 -34.32 10.43
CA ARG A 542 -62.83 -34.66 9.03
C ARG A 542 -63.23 -33.53 8.08
N THR A 543 -64.37 -32.89 8.31
CA THR A 543 -64.83 -31.77 7.45
C THR A 543 -64.05 -30.48 7.66
N LEU A 544 -63.54 -30.22 8.87
CA LEU A 544 -62.76 -29.00 9.19
C LEU A 544 -61.32 -28.99 8.64
N ARG A 545 -60.76 -30.15 8.23
CA ARG A 545 -59.38 -30.25 7.70
C ARG A 545 -59.27 -30.09 6.19
N VAL A 546 -60.39 -30.04 5.47
CA VAL A 546 -60.44 -29.80 4.01
C VAL A 546 -60.34 -28.30 3.68
N VAL A 547 -60.44 -27.42 4.69
CA VAL A 547 -60.54 -25.95 4.52
C VAL A 547 -59.42 -25.19 5.23
N LYS A 548 -58.22 -25.76 5.42
CA LYS A 548 -57.08 -25.05 6.02
C LYS A 548 -55.76 -25.32 5.34
#